data_AF-A0A0K8T7M3-F1
#
_entry.id   AF-A0A0K8T7M3-F1
#
_cell.length_a   1.000
_cell.length_b   1.000
_cell.length_c   1.000
_cell.angle_alpha   90.00
_cell.angle_beta   90.00
_cell.angle_gamma   90.00
#
_symmetry.space_group_name_H-M   'P 1'
#
loop_
_entity.id
_entity.type
_entity.pdbx_description
1 polymer ?
#
loop_
_entity_poly.entity_id
_entity_poly.type
_entity_poly.pdbx_seq_one_letter_code
_entity_poly.pdbx_strand_id
1 'polypeptide(L)'
;LSCWAENNIAVQSVPCLFQVVAAGKPYPVRNCSVGNETASSVVVWCLPGSDGGLPQIFLLEIYVGGSPNPRVNFTATDSPYFYLTDLEAEVPIRLIVYSVNSKG
;
A
#
# COMPACT_ATOMS: atom_id res chain seq x y z
N LEU A 1 9.99 9.91 25.68
CA LEU A 1 11.03 10.82 25.14
C LEU A 1 10.47 12.23 25.20
N SER A 2 11.23 13.22 25.62
CA SER A 2 10.74 14.61 25.73
C SER A 2 11.78 15.60 25.25
N CYS A 3 11.34 16.69 24.63
CA CYS A 3 12.19 17.78 24.16
C CYS A 3 11.64 19.12 24.66
N TRP A 4 12.54 20.04 25.00
CA TRP A 4 12.23 21.41 25.37
C TRP A 4 12.85 22.35 24.35
N ALA A 5 12.09 23.34 23.88
CA ALA A 5 12.67 24.46 23.15
C ALA A 5 13.34 25.44 24.14
N GLU A 6 14.54 25.90 23.80
CA GLU A 6 15.27 26.91 24.55
C GLU A 6 15.73 28.02 23.61
N ASN A 7 15.63 29.26 24.07
CA ASN A 7 16.28 30.42 23.46
C ASN A 7 16.92 31.29 24.55
N ASN A 8 17.55 32.40 24.15
CA ASN A 8 18.24 33.31 25.08
C ASN A 8 17.33 34.05 26.07
N ILE A 9 16.01 33.91 25.96
CA ILE A 9 15.02 34.54 26.85
C ILE A 9 14.47 33.52 27.85
N ALA A 10 14.15 32.30 27.40
CA ALA A 10 13.55 31.27 28.26
C ALA A 10 13.67 29.84 27.70
N VAL A 11 13.41 28.89 28.58
CA VAL A 11 13.14 27.48 28.26
C VAL A 11 11.62 27.26 28.29
N GLN A 12 11.11 26.44 27.38
CA GLN A 12 9.72 26.03 27.33
C GLN A 12 9.26 25.45 28.67
N SER A 13 8.09 25.83 29.17
CA SER A 13 7.60 25.35 30.48
C SER A 13 7.08 23.90 30.42
N VAL A 14 6.47 23.51 29.30
CA VAL A 14 5.95 22.16 29.07
C VAL A 14 6.65 21.55 27.86
N PRO A 15 7.35 20.40 28.02
CA PRO A 15 8.05 19.77 26.90
C PRO A 15 7.09 19.22 25.85
N CYS A 16 7.59 19.09 24.63
CA CYS A 16 7.00 18.21 23.64
C CYS A 16 7.25 16.75 24.03
N LEU A 17 6.17 16.00 24.25
CA LEU A 17 6.22 14.57 24.56
C LEU A 17 6.16 13.76 23.27
N PHE A 18 7.08 12.82 23.14
CA PHE A 18 7.13 11.88 22.02
C PHE A 18 7.17 10.45 22.53
N GLN A 19 6.41 9.61 21.84
CA GLN A 19 6.48 8.16 21.98
C GLN A 19 7.07 7.58 20.71
N VAL A 20 8.21 6.93 20.85
CA VAL A 20 8.79 6.14 19.76
C VAL A 20 8.07 4.80 19.77
N VAL A 21 7.36 4.51 18.69
CA VAL A 21 6.74 3.20 18.46
C VAL A 21 7.58 2.44 17.44
N ALA A 22 7.72 1.13 17.63
CA ALA A 22 8.41 0.31 16.65
C ALA A 22 7.63 0.33 15.33
N ALA A 23 8.35 0.47 14.22
CA ALA A 23 7.73 0.36 12.91
C ALA A 23 7.14 -1.04 12.71
N GLY A 24 5.92 -1.07 12.18
CA GLY A 24 5.14 -2.27 11.96
C GLY A 24 5.02 -2.65 10.50
N LYS A 25 4.30 -3.75 10.27
CA LYS A 25 3.81 -4.12 8.93
C LYS A 25 2.82 -3.08 8.43
N PRO A 26 2.73 -2.84 7.11
CA PRO A 26 1.73 -1.95 6.59
C PRO A 26 0.34 -2.56 6.76
N TYR A 27 -0.65 -1.69 6.86
CA TYR A 27 -2.04 -2.10 6.87
C TYR A 27 -2.50 -2.40 5.44
N PRO A 28 -3.42 -3.36 5.27
CA PRO A 28 -3.93 -3.70 3.95
C PRO A 28 -4.58 -2.51 3.27
N VAL A 29 -4.58 -2.54 1.94
CA VAL A 29 -5.33 -1.58 1.11
C VAL A 29 -6.84 -1.68 1.38
N ARG A 30 -7.56 -0.59 1.15
CA ARG A 30 -9.00 -0.48 1.43
C ARG A 30 -9.75 0.05 0.21
N ASN A 31 -11.05 -0.23 0.13
CA ASN A 31 -11.94 0.28 -0.92
C ASN A 31 -11.39 0.06 -2.34
N CYS A 32 -10.84 -1.13 -2.58
CA CYS A 32 -10.40 -1.50 -3.92
C CYS A 32 -11.60 -1.52 -4.87
N SER A 33 -11.41 -0.91 -6.03
CA SER A 33 -12.40 -0.83 -7.10
C SER A 33 -11.75 -1.19 -8.42
N VAL A 34 -12.58 -1.70 -9.32
CA VAL A 34 -12.22 -2.15 -10.66
C VAL A 34 -13.03 -1.31 -11.64
N GLY A 35 -12.42 -0.89 -12.74
CA GLY A 35 -13.09 -0.08 -13.75
C GLY A 35 -12.34 0.00 -15.07
N ASN A 36 -12.95 0.67 -16.05
CA ASN A 36 -12.49 0.70 -17.44
C ASN A 36 -12.19 -0.70 -17.99
N GLU A 37 -13.10 -1.63 -17.71
CA GLU A 37 -13.00 -3.03 -18.12
C GLU A 37 -13.28 -3.15 -19.62
N THR A 38 -12.34 -3.78 -20.33
CA THR A 38 -12.48 -4.18 -21.73
C THR A 38 -12.23 -5.68 -21.86
N ALA A 39 -12.32 -6.22 -23.08
CA ALA A 39 -12.01 -7.63 -23.34
C ALA A 39 -10.56 -8.02 -22.98
N SER A 40 -9.63 -7.06 -22.92
CA SER A 40 -8.19 -7.33 -22.70
C SER A 40 -7.52 -6.42 -21.68
N SER A 41 -8.26 -5.50 -21.05
CA SER A 41 -7.67 -4.57 -20.08
C SER A 41 -8.62 -4.20 -18.97
N VAL A 42 -8.04 -3.82 -17.82
CA VAL A 42 -8.78 -3.35 -16.65
C VAL A 42 -7.91 -2.44 -15.80
N VAL A 43 -8.54 -1.54 -15.07
CA VAL A 43 -7.90 -0.66 -14.10
C VAL A 43 -8.32 -1.05 -12.70
N VAL A 44 -7.36 -1.17 -11.80
CA VAL A 44 -7.57 -1.43 -10.38
C VAL A 44 -6.99 -0.29 -9.57
N TRP A 45 -7.77 0.26 -8.66
CA TRP A 45 -7.28 1.26 -7.73
C TRP A 45 -7.84 1.01 -6.32
N CYS A 46 -7.03 1.31 -5.31
CA CYS A 46 -7.42 1.19 -3.91
C CYS A 46 -7.03 2.45 -3.13
N LEU A 47 -7.42 2.50 -1.85
CA LEU A 47 -6.90 3.45 -0.88
C LEU A 47 -5.76 2.79 -0.09
N PRO A 48 -4.62 3.48 0.10
CA PRO A 48 -3.53 2.95 0.91
C PRO A 48 -3.95 2.81 2.39
N GLY A 49 -3.40 1.78 3.03
CA GLY A 49 -3.42 1.64 4.49
C GLY A 49 -2.33 2.48 5.15
N SER A 50 -2.30 2.47 6.50
CA SER A 50 -1.15 2.99 7.24
C SER A 50 0.10 2.20 6.85
N ASP A 51 1.20 2.90 6.61
CA ASP A 51 2.47 2.33 6.18
C ASP A 51 3.27 1.67 7.32
N GLY A 52 2.75 1.72 8.55
CA GLY A 52 3.43 1.20 9.73
C GLY A 52 4.65 2.02 10.16
N GLY A 53 4.82 3.24 9.64
CA GLY A 53 5.95 4.12 9.93
C GLY A 53 7.19 3.89 9.05
N LEU A 54 7.04 3.15 7.94
CA LEU A 54 8.09 2.91 6.95
C LEU A 54 7.53 3.07 5.54
N PRO A 55 8.34 3.51 4.55
CA PRO A 55 7.90 3.56 3.17
C PRO A 55 7.36 2.20 2.71
N GLN A 56 6.12 2.20 2.23
CA GLN A 56 5.45 1.02 1.69
C GLN A 56 5.33 1.13 0.17
N ILE A 57 5.32 -0.03 -0.48
CA ILE A 57 4.94 -0.21 -1.89
C ILE A 57 3.67 -1.05 -1.96
N PHE A 58 3.08 -1.13 -3.15
CA PHE A 58 1.86 -1.89 -3.39
C PHE A 58 2.11 -2.92 -4.47
N LEU A 59 1.66 -4.14 -4.22
CA LEU A 59 1.76 -5.26 -5.14
C LEU A 59 0.37 -5.72 -5.56
N LEU A 60 0.23 -6.08 -6.83
CA LEU A 60 -0.95 -6.73 -7.37
C LEU A 60 -0.55 -8.07 -7.98
N GLU A 61 -1.20 -9.14 -7.51
CA GLU A 61 -1.08 -10.50 -8.01
C GLU A 61 -2.31 -10.92 -8.80
N ILE A 62 -2.09 -11.57 -9.94
CA ILE A 62 -3.15 -12.11 -10.80
C ILE A 62 -3.14 -13.63 -10.77
N TYR A 63 -4.28 -14.22 -10.38
CA TYR A 63 -4.53 -15.65 -10.39
C TYR A 63 -5.55 -15.97 -11.49
N VAL A 64 -5.19 -16.87 -12.40
CA VAL A 64 -6.01 -17.22 -13.58
C VAL A 64 -6.56 -18.63 -13.44
N GLY A 65 -7.85 -18.84 -13.70
CA GLY A 65 -8.45 -20.17 -13.78
C GLY A 65 -8.37 -20.99 -12.48
N GLY A 66 -8.29 -20.33 -11.32
CA GLY A 66 -8.18 -20.99 -10.02
C GLY A 66 -6.81 -21.61 -9.71
N SER A 67 -5.78 -21.35 -10.53
CA SER A 67 -4.42 -21.82 -10.23
C SER A 67 -3.91 -21.22 -8.92
N PRO A 68 -3.16 -21.96 -8.09
CA PRO A 68 -2.63 -21.47 -6.82
C PRO A 68 -1.40 -20.56 -6.97
N ASN A 69 -0.86 -20.43 -8.19
CA ASN A 69 0.33 -19.64 -8.45
C ASN A 69 -0.06 -18.34 -9.17
N PRO A 70 0.45 -17.17 -8.73
CA PRO A 70 0.24 -15.92 -9.45
C PRO A 70 1.00 -15.94 -10.77
N ARG A 71 0.37 -15.42 -11.84
CA ARG A 71 1.00 -15.32 -13.16
C ARG A 71 1.75 -14.00 -13.37
N VAL A 72 1.33 -12.93 -12.70
CA VAL A 72 1.87 -11.58 -12.91
C VAL A 72 1.90 -10.79 -11.61
N ASN A 73 3.04 -10.15 -11.33
CA ASN A 73 3.24 -9.25 -10.21
C ASN A 73 3.44 -7.82 -10.73
N PHE A 74 2.54 -6.92 -10.40
CA PHE A 74 2.70 -5.49 -10.64
C PHE A 74 3.18 -4.80 -9.36
N THR A 75 4.05 -3.81 -9.49
CA THR A 75 4.56 -3.03 -8.37
C THR A 75 4.28 -1.56 -8.59
N ALA A 76 3.69 -0.90 -7.60
CA ALA A 76 3.49 0.55 -7.58
C ALA A 76 4.10 1.13 -6.30
N THR A 77 4.88 2.20 -6.43
CA THR A 77 5.64 2.78 -5.30
C THR A 77 4.86 3.85 -4.54
N ASP A 78 4.01 4.60 -5.24
CA ASP A 78 3.44 5.84 -4.68
C ASP A 78 1.98 5.67 -4.28
N SER A 79 1.21 4.89 -5.04
CA SER A 79 -0.20 4.60 -4.76
C SER A 79 -0.62 3.25 -5.35
N PRO A 80 -1.63 2.57 -4.76
CA PRO A 80 -2.13 1.29 -5.27
C PRO A 80 -3.04 1.50 -6.49
N TYR A 81 -2.43 1.88 -7.61
CA TYR A 81 -3.08 2.06 -8.91
C TYR A 81 -2.38 1.17 -9.95
N PHE A 82 -3.16 0.36 -10.67
CA PHE A 82 -2.66 -0.64 -11.60
C PHE A 82 -3.46 -0.61 -12.90
N TYR A 83 -2.75 -0.55 -14.03
CA TYR A 83 -3.31 -0.68 -15.37
C TYR A 83 -2.89 -2.04 -15.93
N LEU A 84 -3.85 -2.95 -16.07
CA LEU A 84 -3.62 -4.31 -16.54
C LEU A 84 -4.00 -4.41 -18.02
N THR A 85 -3.12 -4.97 -18.84
CA THR A 85 -3.34 -5.24 -20.27
C THR A 85 -3.12 -6.72 -20.57
N ASP A 86 -3.40 -7.09 -21.82
CA ASP A 86 -3.12 -8.43 -22.36
C ASP A 86 -3.85 -9.54 -21.59
N LEU A 87 -5.06 -9.24 -21.12
CA LEU A 87 -5.94 -10.20 -20.48
C LEU A 87 -6.66 -11.06 -21.54
N GLU A 88 -6.79 -12.34 -21.26
CA GLU A 88 -7.61 -13.25 -22.06
C GLU A 88 -9.09 -13.09 -21.67
N ALA A 89 -9.93 -12.81 -22.66
CA ALA A 89 -11.37 -12.76 -22.48
C ALA A 89 -11.92 -14.13 -22.04
N GLU A 90 -13.01 -14.11 -21.27
CA GLU A 90 -13.75 -15.31 -20.79
C GLU A 90 -13.00 -16.20 -19.79
N VAL A 91 -11.79 -15.83 -19.36
CA VAL A 91 -11.08 -16.55 -18.30
C VAL A 91 -11.32 -15.85 -16.95
N PRO A 92 -11.87 -16.55 -15.94
CA PRO A 92 -12.04 -15.95 -14.62
C PRO A 92 -10.68 -15.68 -13.99
N ILE A 93 -10.48 -14.42 -13.58
CA ILE A 93 -9.30 -13.94 -12.88
C ILE A 93 -9.65 -13.52 -11.46
N ARG A 94 -8.71 -13.73 -10.55
CA ARG A 94 -8.75 -13.22 -9.18
C ARG A 94 -7.56 -12.29 -8.98
N LEU A 95 -7.85 -11.06 -8.56
CA LEU A 95 -6.88 -10.02 -8.30
C LEU A 95 -6.69 -9.88 -6.79
N ILE A 96 -5.45 -9.88 -6.33
CA ILE A 96 -5.10 -9.66 -4.92
C ILE A 96 -4.16 -8.47 -4.85
N VAL A 97 -4.54 -7.45 -4.10
CA VAL A 97 -3.73 -6.25 -3.89
C VAL A 97 -3.33 -6.19 -2.42
N TYR A 98 -2.05 -5.93 -2.15
CA TYR A 98 -1.52 -5.80 -0.80
C TYR A 98 -0.40 -4.77 -0.73
N SER A 99 -0.17 -4.26 0.48
CA SER A 99 0.90 -3.34 0.83
C SER A 99 2.09 -4.11 1.39
N VAL A 100 3.30 -3.63 1.11
CA VAL A 100 4.56 -4.24 1.58
C VAL A 100 5.51 -3.13 2.02
N ASN A 101 6.17 -3.33 3.16
CA ASN A 101 7.30 -2.50 3.58
C ASN A 101 8.47 -3.40 4.04
N SER A 102 9.55 -2.83 4.58
CA SER A 102 10.71 -3.63 5.05
C SER A 102 10.43 -4.54 6.26
N LYS A 103 9.25 -4.47 6.87
CA LYS A 103 8.77 -5.37 7.94
C LYS A 103 7.84 -6.47 7.43
N GLY A 104 7.54 -6.48 6.13
CA GLY A 104 6.65 -7.44 5.48
C GLY A 104 5.30 -6.82 5.20
#